data_AF-A0A3P8VNI1-F1
#
_entry.id   AF-A0A3P8VNI1-F1
#
_cell.length_a   1.000
_cell.length_b   1.000
_cell.length_c   1.000
_cell.angle_alpha   90.00
_cell.angle_beta   90.00
_cell.angle_gamma   90.00
#
_symmetry.space_group_name_H-M   'P 1'
#
loop_
_entity.id
_entity.type
_entity.pdbx_description
1 polymer ?
#
loop_
_entity_poly.entity_id
_entity_poly.type
_entity_poly.pdbx_seq_one_letter_code
_entity_poly.pdbx_strand_id
1 'polypeptide(L)'
;MCKMNSHSVSSARPLLSPFYGLASALQWFLSNFLFLLEFNVCGLWHTEPFADHKKKGDILQPCDTEYPSFVHDPSVKETNSIIKCGRCQMFVVQQIPDSNLLMLVVQANCDCSRQYSPITLEPKEVKNASIKCDRMKSQKIRKRPESCHAYHPQ
;
A
#
# COMPACT_ATOMS: atom_id res chain seq x y z
N MET A 1 -6.11 5.54 -4.19
CA MET A 1 -6.73 4.20 -4.27
C MET A 1 -6.09 3.36 -3.19
N CYS A 2 -6.88 2.66 -2.38
CA CYS A 2 -6.39 1.88 -1.25
C CYS A 2 -6.50 0.40 -1.58
N LYS A 3 -5.59 -0.38 -1.01
CA LYS A 3 -5.68 -1.84 -1.07
C LYS A 3 -6.97 -2.26 -0.38
N MET A 4 -7.79 -3.03 -1.07
CA MET A 4 -8.96 -3.61 -0.46
C MET A 4 -8.47 -4.61 0.59
N ASN A 5 -8.65 -4.28 1.87
CA ASN A 5 -8.53 -5.29 2.90
C ASN A 5 -9.60 -6.33 2.57
N SER A 6 -9.17 -7.53 2.19
CA SER A 6 -10.06 -8.66 2.11
C SER A 6 -10.60 -8.88 3.53
N HIS A 7 -11.75 -8.29 3.84
CA HIS A 7 -12.64 -8.94 4.79
C HIS A 7 -12.73 -10.37 4.28
N SER A 8 -12.25 -11.30 5.10
CA SER A 8 -12.24 -12.71 4.81
C SER A 8 -13.68 -13.13 4.53
N VAL A 9 -14.11 -13.02 3.27
CA VAL A 9 -15.26 -13.76 2.81
C VAL A 9 -14.78 -15.19 2.89
N SER A 10 -15.28 -15.89 3.90
CA SER A 10 -15.09 -17.32 4.09
C SER A 10 -15.69 -18.02 2.87
N SER A 11 -14.91 -18.02 1.79
CA SER A 11 -15.13 -18.87 0.64
C SER A 11 -14.82 -20.26 1.15
N ALA A 12 -15.86 -20.99 1.57
CA ALA A 12 -15.78 -22.41 1.83
C ALA A 12 -15.07 -23.06 0.63
N ARG A 13 -13.81 -23.45 0.80
CA ARG A 13 -13.08 -24.17 -0.23
C ARG A 13 -13.79 -25.52 -0.40
N PRO A 14 -14.07 -25.98 -1.62
CA PRO A 14 -14.71 -27.27 -1.81
C PRO A 14 -13.81 -28.35 -1.22
N LEU A 15 -14.34 -29.12 -0.26
CA LEU A 15 -13.67 -30.20 0.47
C LEU A 15 -13.23 -31.39 -0.43
N LEU A 16 -13.39 -31.27 -1.75
CA LEU A 16 -12.97 -32.26 -2.74
C LEU A 16 -11.50 -32.13 -3.16
N SER A 17 -10.77 -31.10 -2.71
CA SER A 17 -9.35 -30.93 -3.04
C SER A 17 -8.42 -32.07 -2.55
N PRO A 18 -8.62 -32.71 -1.38
CA PRO A 18 -7.73 -33.76 -0.91
C PRO A 18 -7.85 -35.04 -1.73
N PHE A 19 -9.08 -35.42 -2.11
CA PHE A 19 -9.34 -36.63 -2.90
C PHE A 19 -8.89 -36.48 -4.35
N TYR A 20 -9.06 -35.30 -4.95
CA TYR A 20 -8.48 -35.00 -6.26
C TYR A 20 -6.95 -34.99 -6.23
N GLY A 21 -6.35 -34.47 -5.15
CA GLY A 21 -4.89 -34.52 -4.94
C GLY A 21 -4.37 -35.95 -4.87
N LEU A 22 -5.00 -36.80 -4.06
CA LEU A 22 -4.64 -38.22 -3.96
C LEU A 22 -4.87 -38.98 -5.27
N ALA A 23 -5.98 -38.75 -5.96
CA ALA A 23 -6.27 -39.38 -7.25
C ALA A 23 -5.24 -38.95 -8.31
N SER A 24 -4.86 -37.66 -8.34
CA SER A 24 -3.84 -37.15 -9.25
C SER A 24 -2.45 -37.73 -8.95
N ALA A 25 -2.10 -37.88 -7.67
CA ALA A 25 -0.84 -38.50 -7.25
C ALA A 25 -0.81 -40.00 -7.58
N LEU A 26 -1.92 -40.71 -7.40
CA LEU A 26 -2.04 -42.13 -7.72
C LEU A 26 -2.00 -42.36 -9.24
N GLN A 27 -2.68 -41.51 -10.01
CA GLN A 27 -2.63 -41.54 -11.48
C GLN A 27 -1.23 -41.22 -12.00
N TRP A 28 -0.55 -40.23 -11.41
CA TRP A 28 0.86 -39.96 -11.71
C TRP A 28 1.74 -41.17 -11.37
N PHE A 29 1.57 -41.77 -10.19
CA PHE A 29 2.37 -42.92 -9.77
C PHE A 29 2.19 -44.12 -10.70
N LEU A 30 0.94 -44.43 -11.09
CA LEU A 30 0.64 -45.50 -12.04
C LEU A 30 1.19 -45.20 -13.43
N SER A 31 1.10 -43.94 -13.89
CA SER A 31 1.71 -43.52 -15.16
C SER A 31 3.23 -43.66 -15.17
N ASN A 32 3.90 -43.32 -14.06
CA ASN A 32 5.35 -43.45 -13.94
C ASN A 32 5.78 -44.91 -13.77
N PHE A 33 4.99 -45.74 -13.08
CA PHE A 33 5.26 -47.17 -12.96
C PHE A 33 5.12 -47.89 -14.32
N LEU A 34 4.12 -47.52 -15.12
CA LEU A 34 3.98 -47.96 -16.52
C LEU A 34 5.15 -47.47 -17.39
N PHE A 35 5.59 -46.22 -17.22
CA PHE A 35 6.76 -45.67 -17.91
C PHE A 35 8.08 -46.38 -17.54
N LEU A 36 8.25 -46.77 -16.27
CA LEU A 36 9.39 -47.58 -15.80
C LEU A 36 9.39 -49.00 -16.37
N LEU A 37 8.21 -49.53 -16.71
CA LEU A 37 8.04 -50.82 -17.39
C LEU A 37 8.29 -50.73 -18.90
N GLU A 38 8.05 -49.57 -19.52
CA GLU A 38 8.07 -49.43 -20.99
C GLU A 38 9.35 -48.85 -21.61
N PHE A 39 10.15 -47.97 -20.98
CA PHE A 39 11.33 -47.37 -21.65
C PHE A 39 12.47 -47.07 -20.67
N ASN A 40 13.64 -47.72 -20.72
CA ASN A 40 14.65 -47.71 -21.79
C ASN A 40 15.14 -46.28 -22.16
N VAL A 41 15.91 -45.69 -21.23
CA VAL A 41 17.03 -44.72 -21.31
C VAL A 41 16.96 -43.45 -22.20
N CYS A 42 16.07 -43.30 -23.17
CA CYS A 42 16.21 -42.23 -24.19
C CYS A 42 15.24 -41.03 -24.10
N GLY A 43 14.40 -40.90 -23.06
CA GLY A 43 13.39 -39.81 -22.96
C GLY A 43 13.73 -38.63 -22.03
N LEU A 44 14.87 -38.67 -21.33
CA LEU A 44 15.19 -37.78 -20.21
C LEU A 44 15.69 -36.37 -20.61
N TRP A 45 15.16 -35.77 -21.68
CA TRP A 45 15.66 -34.48 -22.17
C TRP A 45 14.64 -33.39 -22.44
N HIS A 46 13.34 -33.60 -22.23
CA HIS A 46 12.40 -32.48 -22.25
C HIS A 46 11.19 -32.71 -21.35
N THR A 47 11.08 -31.94 -20.25
CA THR A 47 9.84 -31.26 -19.85
C THR A 47 10.05 -30.45 -18.57
N GLU A 48 10.20 -29.14 -18.72
CA GLU A 48 10.05 -28.15 -17.64
C GLU A 48 8.55 -27.87 -17.40
N PRO A 49 8.04 -27.92 -16.15
CA PRO A 49 6.74 -27.35 -15.83
C PRO A 49 6.91 -25.98 -15.16
N PHE A 50 6.86 -24.90 -15.95
CA PHE A 50 6.61 -23.56 -15.42
C PHE A 50 5.11 -23.38 -15.17
N ALA A 51 4.70 -23.55 -13.91
CA ALA A 51 3.39 -23.11 -13.43
C ALA A 51 3.61 -22.00 -12.39
N ASP A 52 3.90 -20.79 -12.86
CA ASP A 52 3.90 -19.59 -12.03
C ASP A 52 2.45 -19.25 -11.62
N HIS A 53 2.13 -19.45 -10.34
CA HIS A 53 0.96 -18.86 -9.70
C HIS A 53 1.11 -17.32 -9.74
N LYS A 54 0.54 -16.68 -10.75
CA LYS A 54 0.37 -15.21 -10.77
C LYS A 54 -0.32 -14.78 -9.48
N LYS A 55 0.42 -14.08 -8.61
CA LYS A 55 -0.14 -13.39 -7.44
C LYS A 55 -1.26 -12.49 -7.94
N LYS A 56 -2.48 -12.80 -7.49
CA LYS A 56 -3.71 -12.04 -7.75
C LYS A 56 -3.39 -10.58 -7.43
N GLY A 57 -3.35 -9.72 -8.45
CA GLY A 57 -3.00 -8.31 -8.27
C GLY A 57 -3.89 -7.69 -7.20
N ASP A 58 -3.29 -6.89 -6.33
CA ASP A 58 -4.01 -6.24 -5.24
C ASP A 58 -5.15 -5.40 -5.83
N ILE A 59 -6.39 -5.78 -5.51
CA ILE A 59 -7.58 -5.07 -6.00
C ILE A 59 -7.63 -3.73 -5.26
N LEU A 60 -7.48 -2.65 -6.02
CA LEU A 60 -7.47 -1.29 -5.52
C LEU A 60 -8.88 -0.68 -5.59
N GLN A 61 -9.33 -0.03 -4.52
CA GLN A 61 -10.62 0.67 -4.45
C GLN A 61 -10.42 2.18 -4.22
N PRO A 62 -11.35 3.03 -4.69
CA PRO A 62 -11.40 4.44 -4.26
C PRO A 62 -11.57 4.56 -2.74
N CYS A 63 -10.77 5.41 -2.12
CA CYS A 63 -10.74 5.67 -0.68
C CYS A 63 -10.29 7.11 -0.45
N ASP A 64 -10.61 7.66 0.72
CA ASP A 64 -10.10 8.95 1.16
C ASP A 64 -8.68 8.77 1.74
N THR A 65 -7.74 9.59 1.26
CA THR A 65 -6.34 9.56 1.69
C THR A 65 -5.88 10.95 2.10
N GLU A 66 -5.18 11.02 3.22
CA GLU A 66 -4.51 12.23 3.70
C GLU A 66 -3.03 12.19 3.33
N TYR A 67 -2.53 13.33 2.85
CA TYR A 67 -1.14 13.53 2.47
C TYR A 67 -0.49 14.54 3.43
N PRO A 68 0.51 14.14 4.24
CA PRO A 68 1.25 15.09 5.03
C PRO A 68 2.05 16.01 4.10
N SER A 69 1.93 17.33 4.31
CA SER A 69 2.71 18.34 3.59
C SER A 69 3.43 19.24 4.59
N PHE A 70 4.66 19.62 4.25
CA PHE A 70 5.50 20.46 5.08
C PHE A 70 5.88 21.69 4.27
N VAL A 71 5.77 22.86 4.88
CA VAL A 71 6.16 24.14 4.30
C VAL A 71 7.11 24.83 5.28
N HIS A 72 8.25 25.29 4.78
CA HIS A 72 9.20 26.06 5.57
C HIS A 72 8.70 27.50 5.73
N ASP A 73 8.78 28.03 6.95
CA ASP A 73 8.49 29.42 7.26
C ASP A 73 9.72 30.30 6.99
N PRO A 74 9.67 31.22 6.00
CA PRO A 74 10.82 32.02 5.57
C PRO A 74 11.20 33.14 6.55
N SER A 75 10.42 33.35 7.63
CA SER A 75 10.75 34.36 8.64
C SER A 75 12.07 34.08 9.37
N VAL A 76 12.56 32.83 9.33
CA VAL A 76 13.77 32.42 10.04
C VAL A 76 14.84 31.93 9.08
N LYS A 77 15.73 32.85 8.67
CA LYS A 77 16.80 32.57 7.69
C LYS A 77 17.86 31.61 8.21
N GLU A 78 18.17 31.71 9.50
CA GLU A 78 19.14 30.88 10.20
C GLU A 78 18.61 30.50 11.58
N THR A 79 18.57 29.19 11.86
CA THR A 79 18.27 28.69 13.21
C THR A 79 19.42 27.84 13.71
N ASN A 80 20.06 28.32 14.78
CA ASN A 80 20.88 27.49 15.65
C ASN A 80 19.94 26.83 16.65
N SER A 81 19.62 25.55 16.43
CA SER A 81 18.66 24.83 17.24
C SER A 81 19.30 23.62 17.91
N ILE A 82 18.78 23.28 19.07
CA ILE A 82 19.28 22.19 19.91
C ILE A 82 18.25 21.07 19.89
N ILE A 83 18.63 19.89 19.37
CA ILE A 83 17.81 18.68 19.48
C ILE A 83 18.25 17.90 20.72
N LYS A 84 17.34 17.68 21.68
CA LYS A 84 17.61 16.85 22.86
C LYS A 84 17.40 15.37 22.53
N CYS A 85 18.41 14.77 21.92
CA CYS A 85 18.42 13.35 21.58
C CYS A 85 19.75 12.72 21.98
N GLY A 86 19.77 11.96 23.07
CA GLY A 86 21.00 11.33 23.57
C GLY A 86 22.15 12.33 23.76
N ARG A 87 23.24 12.18 22.99
CA ARG A 87 24.42 13.07 22.99
C ARG A 87 24.37 14.15 21.90
N CYS A 88 23.32 14.21 21.09
CA CYS A 88 23.11 15.26 20.12
C CYS A 88 22.72 16.53 20.83
N GLN A 89 23.36 17.64 20.45
CA GLN A 89 23.07 18.93 21.06
C GLN A 89 22.80 20.04 20.05
N MET A 90 23.26 19.98 18.80
CA MET A 90 23.10 21.12 17.90
C MET A 90 22.96 20.72 16.45
N PHE A 91 22.09 21.45 15.76
CA PHE A 91 22.01 21.49 14.32
C PHE A 91 21.81 22.94 13.86
N VAL A 92 22.29 23.22 12.66
CA VAL A 92 22.15 24.53 12.03
C VAL A 92 21.34 24.35 10.76
N VAL A 93 20.29 25.16 10.60
CA VAL A 93 19.54 25.26 9.35
C VAL A 93 19.75 26.63 8.76
N GLN A 94 20.16 26.68 7.49
CA GLN A 94 20.37 27.91 6.73
C GLN A 94 19.64 27.85 5.40
N GLN A 95 18.89 28.90 5.07
CA GLN A 95 18.26 29.03 3.75
C GLN A 95 19.29 29.43 2.69
N ILE A 96 19.26 28.75 1.54
CA ILE A 96 20.09 29.13 0.39
C ILE A 96 19.38 30.28 -0.35
N PRO A 97 20.05 31.43 -0.55
CA PRO A 97 19.43 32.60 -1.17
C PRO A 97 18.88 32.27 -2.56
N ASP A 98 17.79 32.96 -2.93
CA ASP A 98 17.12 32.84 -4.22
C ASP A 98 16.66 31.41 -4.57
N SER A 99 16.41 30.57 -3.56
CA SER A 99 15.97 29.19 -3.75
C SER A 99 15.01 28.71 -2.65
N ASN A 100 14.37 27.56 -2.89
CA ASN A 100 13.57 26.83 -1.90
C ASN A 100 14.39 25.78 -1.13
N LEU A 101 15.72 25.83 -1.25
CA LEU A 101 16.62 24.85 -0.64
C LEU A 101 17.05 25.28 0.77
N LEU A 102 17.24 24.29 1.63
CA LEU A 102 17.71 24.46 3.00
C LEU A 102 18.98 23.62 3.19
N MET A 103 20.02 24.24 3.74
CA MET A 103 21.24 23.56 4.17
C MET A 103 21.09 23.18 5.65
N LEU A 104 21.18 21.88 5.93
CA LEU A 104 21.11 21.31 7.29
C LEU A 104 22.49 20.76 7.67
N VAL A 105 23.08 21.31 8.73
CA VAL A 105 24.34 20.83 9.30
C VAL A 105 24.06 20.14 10.63
N VAL A 106 24.42 18.87 10.73
CA VAL A 106 24.25 18.02 11.92
C VAL A 106 25.58 17.43 12.37
N GLN A 107 25.65 17.03 13.64
CA GLN A 107 26.78 16.25 14.14
C GLN A 107 26.75 14.83 13.58
N ALA A 108 27.91 14.31 13.16
CA ALA A 108 28.02 12.99 12.51
C ALA A 108 27.66 11.81 13.44
N ASN A 109 27.88 11.95 14.75
CA ASN A 109 27.73 10.86 15.72
C ASN A 109 26.34 10.80 16.36
N CYS A 110 25.30 11.19 15.61
CA CYS A 110 23.94 11.33 16.10
C CYS A 110 23.01 10.24 15.58
N ASP A 111 22.65 9.28 16.46
CA ASP A 111 21.61 8.29 16.18
C ASP A 111 20.37 8.54 17.06
N CYS A 112 19.31 9.04 16.43
CA CYS A 112 18.03 9.37 17.05
C CYS A 112 16.89 8.43 16.67
N SER A 113 17.21 7.35 15.95
CA SER A 113 16.24 6.44 15.34
C SER A 113 15.36 5.73 16.36
N ARG A 114 15.83 5.59 17.61
CA ARG A 114 15.07 4.98 18.71
C ARG A 114 14.05 5.91 19.37
N GLN A 115 14.30 7.22 19.37
CA GLN A 115 13.46 8.18 20.08
C GLN A 115 12.36 8.75 19.19
N TYR A 116 12.65 8.94 17.90
CA TYR A 116 11.73 9.52 16.94
C TYR A 116 11.44 8.52 15.83
N SER A 117 10.15 8.24 15.60
CA SER A 117 9.73 7.45 14.45
C SER A 117 10.04 8.19 13.14
N PRO A 118 10.36 7.47 12.06
CA PRO A 118 10.59 8.09 10.76
C PRO A 118 9.33 8.83 10.30
N ILE A 119 9.52 10.06 9.83
CA ILE A 119 8.45 10.85 9.22
C ILE A 119 8.32 10.39 7.77
N THR A 120 7.22 9.72 7.44
CA THR A 120 6.92 9.27 6.08
C THR A 120 6.00 10.24 5.36
N LEU A 121 6.27 10.45 4.06
CA LEU A 121 5.41 11.22 3.15
C LEU A 121 4.35 10.35 2.45
N GLU A 122 4.16 9.13 2.95
CA GLU A 122 3.24 8.17 2.36
C GLU A 122 1.78 8.57 2.64
N PRO A 123 0.88 8.38 1.66
CA PRO A 123 -0.54 8.62 1.84
C PRO A 123 -1.10 7.70 2.92
N LYS A 124 -1.82 8.27 3.88
CA LYS A 124 -2.53 7.51 4.92
C LYS A 124 -4.01 7.42 4.58
N GLU A 125 -4.55 6.21 4.63
CA GLU A 125 -5.98 5.98 4.46
C GLU A 125 -6.75 6.50 5.67
N VAL A 126 -7.80 7.29 5.43
CA VAL A 126 -8.62 7.88 6.48
C VAL A 126 -9.95 7.13 6.56
N LYS A 127 -10.16 6.40 7.66
CA LYS A 127 -11.37 5.58 7.87
C LYS A 127 -12.41 6.24 8.78
N ASN A 128 -12.37 7.57 8.91
CA ASN A 128 -13.16 8.28 9.90
C ASN A 128 -14.54 8.65 9.34
N ALA A 129 -15.57 7.88 9.73
CA ALA A 129 -16.96 8.20 9.41
C ALA A 129 -17.43 9.56 9.97
N SER A 130 -16.78 10.06 11.04
CA SER A 130 -17.06 11.37 11.66
C SER A 130 -16.79 12.54 10.71
N ILE A 131 -15.71 12.50 9.92
CA ILE A 131 -15.33 13.57 8.99
C ILE A 131 -16.44 13.79 7.94
N LYS A 132 -17.09 12.71 7.50
CA LYS A 132 -18.21 12.80 6.57
C LYS A 132 -19.41 13.53 7.21
N CYS A 133 -19.72 13.24 8.48
CA CYS A 133 -20.78 13.92 9.21
C CYS A 133 -20.48 15.42 9.41
N ASP A 134 -19.24 15.75 9.80
CA ASP A 134 -18.82 17.15 9.99
C ASP A 134 -18.85 17.94 8.67
N ARG A 135 -18.51 17.29 7.55
CA ARG A 135 -18.64 17.88 6.21
C ARG A 135 -20.10 18.13 5.80
N MET A 136 -21.02 17.26 6.22
CA MET A 136 -22.46 17.49 5.98
C MET A 136 -23.00 18.66 6.81
N LYS A 137 -22.41 18.97 7.96
CA LYS A 137 -22.75 20.14 8.77
C LYS A 137 -22.24 21.46 8.15
N SER A 138 -21.10 21.40 7.46
CA SER A 138 -20.43 22.55 6.83
C SER A 138 -20.70 22.66 5.31
N GLN A 139 -21.90 22.28 4.85
CA GLN A 139 -22.23 22.24 3.43
C GLN A 139 -21.89 23.56 2.71
N LYS A 140 -21.02 23.46 1.70
CA LYS A 140 -20.75 24.56 0.76
C LYS A 140 -22.07 24.97 0.08
N ILE A 141 -22.28 26.26 -0.09
CA ILE A 141 -23.44 26.80 -0.82
C ILE A 141 -23.43 26.23 -2.25
N ARG A 142 -24.55 25.66 -2.67
CA ARG A 142 -24.77 25.16 -4.04
C ARG A 142 -25.96 25.89 -4.64
N LYS A 143 -25.83 26.37 -5.88
CA LYS A 143 -26.96 26.96 -6.61
C LYS A 143 -27.91 25.81 -7.01
N ARG A 144 -29.20 25.94 -6.66
CA ARG A 144 -30.23 25.01 -7.12
C ARG A 144 -30.62 25.34 -8.58
N PRO A 145 -31.11 24.36 -9.35
CA PRO A 145 -31.72 24.62 -10.65
C PRO A 145 -32.85 25.65 -10.53
N GLU A 146 -33.07 26.42 -11.60
CA GLU A 146 -34.09 27.49 -11.60
C GLU A 146 -35.52 26.96 -11.79
N SER A 147 -35.69 25.84 -12.48
CA SER A 147 -36.97 25.13 -12.59
C SER A 147 -36.79 23.61 -12.38
N CYS A 148 -37.87 22.97 -11.91
CA CYS A 148 -37.97 21.52 -11.76
C CYS A 148 -39.33 21.10 -12.31
N HIS A 149 -39.34 20.35 -13.42
CA HIS A 149 -40.56 19.79 -14.01
C HIS A 149 -40.64 18.30 -13.66
N ALA A 150 -41.29 17.98 -12.54
CA ALA A 150 -41.33 16.62 -12.00
C ALA A 150 -42.21 15.66 -12.82
N TYR A 151 -43.20 16.18 -13.54
CA TYR A 151 -44.15 15.37 -14.31
C TYR A 151 -44.49 16.08 -15.62
N HIS A 152 -44.62 15.29 -16.69
CA HIS A 152 -45.19 15.74 -17.95
C HIS A 152 -46.71 15.47 -17.94
N PRO A 153 -47.53 16.41 -18.41
CA PRO A 153 -48.95 16.14 -18.67
C PRO A 153 -49.07 15.11 -19.81
N GLN A 154 -49.99 14.15 -19.65
CA GLN A 154 -50.39 13.19 -20.68
C GLN A 154 -51.20 13.88 -21.78
#